data_AF-A0A1D7NN72-F1
#
_entry.id   AF-A0A1D7NN72-F1
#
_cell.length_a   1.000
_cell.length_b   1.000
_cell.length_c   1.000
_cell.angle_alpha   90.00
_cell.angle_beta   90.00
_cell.angle_gamma   90.00
#
_symmetry.space_group_name_H-M   'P 1'
#
loop_
_entity.id
_entity.type
_entity.pdbx_description
1 polymer ?
#
loop_
_entity_poly.entity_id
_entity_poly.type
_entity_poly.pdbx_seq_one_letter_code
_entity_poly.pdbx_strand_id
1 'polypeptide(L)'
;MADTPQAHTSAEVGATHSEPELLGLVPFQWVSLAMAVLLLIAFVGAKVHKTIAAGLDARIAEIRQQLEEAKALRAEAEALRDEYAAKIASAEADAGRLMESATEEADAILAKAEADSAEMVKRRQRMAEEKIAAAERAAIADVKARAVTAAAVASRKLIAERHDQKADKTLADEVIASL
;
A
#
# COMPACT_ATOMS: atom_id res chain seq x y z
N MET A 1 6.07 -91.22 -108.03
CA MET A 1 5.55 -92.30 -107.17
C MET A 1 5.67 -91.77 -105.75
N ALA A 2 4.57 -91.24 -105.21
CA ALA A 2 3.54 -92.00 -104.48
C ALA A 2 4.14 -92.48 -103.14
N ASP A 3 3.57 -92.21 -101.97
CA ASP A 3 2.16 -92.09 -101.65
C ASP A 3 2.02 -91.42 -100.28
N THR A 4 0.94 -90.67 -100.09
CA THR A 4 0.39 -90.38 -98.75
C THR A 4 -0.48 -91.58 -98.41
N PRO A 5 -0.57 -92.08 -97.17
CA PRO A 5 -1.73 -91.67 -96.38
C PRO A 5 -1.62 -91.77 -94.83
N GLN A 6 -2.37 -90.84 -94.21
CA GLN A 6 -3.33 -91.03 -93.12
C GLN A 6 -2.86 -91.27 -91.67
N ALA A 7 -3.51 -90.47 -90.83
CA ALA A 7 -3.47 -90.40 -89.39
C ALA A 7 -4.32 -91.49 -88.73
N HIS A 8 -3.96 -91.92 -87.51
CA HIS A 8 -4.93 -92.27 -86.48
C HIS A 8 -4.46 -91.86 -85.09
N THR A 9 -5.47 -91.47 -84.33
CA THR A 9 -5.56 -90.90 -82.98
C THR A 9 -4.98 -91.79 -81.86
N SER A 10 -4.54 -91.17 -80.76
CA SER A 10 -5.07 -91.38 -79.39
C SER A 10 -4.28 -90.53 -78.39
N ALA A 11 -5.00 -89.90 -77.46
CA ALA A 11 -4.48 -89.05 -76.41
C ALA A 11 -3.64 -89.81 -75.37
N GLU A 12 -2.63 -89.17 -74.78
CA GLU A 12 -2.41 -89.08 -73.32
C GLU A 12 -1.22 -88.14 -72.95
N VAL A 13 -1.51 -87.20 -72.05
CA VAL A 13 -0.77 -86.78 -70.84
C VAL A 13 0.77 -86.61 -70.88
N GLY A 14 1.22 -85.39 -70.53
CA GLY A 14 2.16 -85.23 -69.41
C GLY A 14 3.58 -84.70 -69.66
N ALA A 15 3.92 -83.66 -68.89
CA ALA A 15 5.25 -83.28 -68.38
C ALA A 15 6.28 -82.72 -69.39
N THR A 16 7.08 -81.70 -69.12
CA THR A 16 7.38 -80.85 -67.94
C THR A 16 8.27 -79.74 -68.48
N HIS A 17 7.88 -78.46 -68.35
CA HIS A 17 8.82 -77.36 -68.55
C HIS A 17 9.65 -77.22 -67.28
N SER A 18 10.90 -77.68 -67.30
CA SER A 18 11.85 -77.51 -66.20
C SER A 18 12.42 -76.10 -66.23
N GLU A 19 11.76 -75.18 -65.53
CA GLU A 19 12.32 -73.87 -65.18
C GLU A 19 13.48 -74.04 -64.18
N PRO A 20 14.48 -73.15 -64.18
CA PRO A 20 15.59 -73.23 -63.24
C PRO A 20 15.10 -73.01 -61.81
N GLU A 21 14.98 -74.09 -61.04
CA GLU A 21 14.61 -74.06 -59.64
C GLU A 21 15.84 -73.80 -58.75
N LEU A 22 15.75 -72.83 -57.86
CA LEU A 22 16.77 -72.52 -56.86
C LEU A 22 16.24 -72.94 -55.49
N LEU A 23 16.88 -73.93 -54.85
CA LEU A 23 16.45 -74.54 -53.58
C LEU A 23 15.03 -75.12 -53.61
N GLY A 24 14.62 -75.76 -54.72
CA GLY A 24 13.30 -76.41 -54.86
C GLY A 24 12.12 -75.43 -54.96
N LEU A 25 12.41 -74.15 -55.25
CA LEU A 25 11.41 -73.11 -55.47
C LEU A 25 11.52 -72.61 -56.91
N VAL A 26 10.37 -72.45 -57.53
CA VAL A 26 10.24 -71.92 -58.89
C VAL A 26 10.52 -70.40 -58.89
N PRO A 27 11.08 -69.82 -59.96
CA PRO A 27 11.52 -68.42 -59.99
C PRO A 27 10.48 -67.39 -59.55
N PHE A 28 9.19 -67.61 -59.85
CA PHE A 28 8.11 -66.69 -59.45
C PHE A 28 7.90 -66.64 -57.93
N GLN A 29 8.25 -67.69 -57.18
CA GLN A 29 8.12 -67.72 -55.72
C GLN A 29 9.16 -66.83 -55.05
N TRP A 30 10.39 -66.80 -55.59
CA TRP A 30 11.43 -65.87 -55.14
C TRP A 30 11.08 -64.41 -55.44
N VAL A 31 10.49 -64.13 -56.61
CA VAL A 31 9.96 -62.81 -56.95
C VAL A 31 8.83 -62.41 -56.00
N SER A 32 7.90 -63.32 -55.69
CA SER A 32 6.83 -63.08 -54.73
C SER A 32 7.35 -62.84 -53.31
N LEU A 33 8.40 -63.55 -52.88
CA LEU A 33 9.02 -63.35 -51.57
C LEU A 33 9.74 -62.01 -51.49
N ALA A 34 10.51 -61.64 -52.51
CA ALA A 34 11.15 -60.33 -52.60
C ALA A 34 10.11 -59.21 -52.60
N MET A 35 9.00 -59.38 -53.32
CA MET A 35 7.90 -58.41 -53.35
C MET A 35 7.17 -58.34 -51.99
N ALA A 36 6.98 -59.46 -51.29
CA ALA A 36 6.42 -59.48 -49.95
C ALA A 36 7.31 -58.74 -48.95
N VAL A 37 8.64 -58.94 -49.00
CA VAL A 37 9.60 -58.22 -48.15
C VAL A 37 9.62 -56.72 -48.48
N LEU A 38 9.60 -56.36 -49.77
CA LEU A 38 9.54 -54.97 -50.20
C LEU A 38 8.25 -54.28 -49.71
N LEU A 39 7.10 -54.95 -49.82
CA LEU A 39 5.82 -54.43 -49.33
C LEU A 39 5.83 -54.29 -47.80
N LEU A 40 6.44 -55.22 -47.09
CA LEU A 40 6.58 -55.15 -45.63
C LEU A 40 7.46 -53.96 -45.21
N ILE A 41 8.60 -53.75 -45.87
CA ILE A 41 9.47 -52.59 -45.64
C ILE A 41 8.76 -51.28 -46.04
N ALA A 42 8.03 -51.26 -47.15
CA ALA A 42 7.28 -50.08 -47.56
C ALA A 42 6.20 -49.71 -46.53
N PHE A 43 5.46 -50.69 -46.02
CA PHE A 43 4.39 -50.47 -45.04
C PHE A 43 4.93 -50.11 -43.65
N VAL A 44 6.00 -50.79 -43.20
CA VAL A 44 6.64 -50.51 -41.91
C VAL A 44 7.44 -49.21 -41.96
N GLY A 45 8.25 -49.00 -43.01
CA GLY A 45 8.96 -47.75 -43.25
C GLY A 45 8.02 -46.56 -43.38
N ALA A 46 6.82 -46.76 -43.94
CA ALA A 46 5.78 -45.75 -43.97
C ALA A 46 5.28 -45.35 -42.57
N LYS A 47 5.18 -46.32 -41.66
CA LYS A 47 4.71 -46.07 -40.29
C LYS A 47 5.81 -45.47 -39.41
N VAL A 48 7.05 -45.92 -39.58
CA VAL A 48 8.21 -45.50 -38.79
C VAL A 48 8.58 -44.04 -39.04
N HIS A 49 8.58 -43.57 -40.31
CA HIS A 49 8.87 -42.16 -40.58
C HIS A 49 7.84 -41.22 -39.92
N LYS A 50 6.56 -41.62 -39.94
CA LYS A 50 5.48 -40.84 -39.33
C LYS A 50 5.63 -40.74 -37.80
N THR A 51 6.02 -41.83 -37.13
CA THR A 51 6.23 -41.81 -35.67
C THR A 51 7.42 -40.96 -35.25
N ILE A 52 8.52 -40.97 -36.02
CA ILE A 52 9.70 -40.15 -35.72
C ILE A 52 9.39 -38.66 -35.95
N ALA A 53 8.74 -38.34 -37.08
CA ALA A 53 8.30 -36.97 -37.35
C ALA A 53 7.36 -36.45 -36.25
N ALA A 54 6.35 -37.25 -35.86
CA ALA A 54 5.43 -36.88 -34.79
C ALA A 54 6.13 -36.68 -33.43
N GLY A 55 7.17 -37.47 -33.11
CA GLY A 55 7.95 -37.30 -31.89
C GLY A 55 8.78 -36.01 -31.89
N LEU A 56 9.40 -35.67 -33.03
CA LEU A 56 10.13 -34.41 -33.19
C LEU A 56 9.17 -33.22 -33.11
N ASP A 57 8.02 -33.28 -33.78
CA ASP A 57 7.01 -32.23 -33.73
C ASP A 57 6.47 -32.02 -32.30
N ALA A 58 6.24 -33.11 -31.56
CA ALA A 58 5.83 -33.03 -30.15
C ALA A 58 6.89 -32.34 -29.29
N ARG A 59 8.18 -32.64 -29.49
CA ARG A 59 9.28 -31.95 -28.79
C ARG A 59 9.40 -30.48 -29.16
N ILE A 60 9.23 -30.15 -30.44
CA ILE A 60 9.22 -28.75 -30.90
C ILE A 60 8.06 -28.00 -30.26
N ALA A 61 6.87 -28.60 -30.19
CA ALA A 61 5.70 -28.01 -29.55
C ALA A 61 5.93 -27.78 -28.04
N GLU A 62 6.49 -28.78 -27.34
CA GLU A 62 6.84 -28.69 -25.92
C GLU A 62 7.87 -27.58 -25.66
N ILE A 63 8.95 -27.51 -26.44
CA ILE A 63 9.97 -26.46 -26.32
C ILE A 63 9.37 -25.08 -26.61
N ARG A 64 8.51 -24.96 -27.63
CA ARG A 64 7.82 -23.70 -27.93
C ARG A 64 6.95 -23.27 -26.75
N GLN A 65 6.18 -24.19 -26.17
CA GLN A 65 5.35 -23.89 -25.00
C GLN A 65 6.20 -23.42 -23.81
N GLN A 66 7.27 -24.14 -23.48
CA GLN A 66 8.18 -23.75 -22.38
C GLN A 66 8.83 -22.38 -22.65
N LEU A 67 9.18 -22.08 -23.89
CA LEU A 67 9.80 -20.81 -24.27
C LEU A 67 8.82 -19.63 -24.21
N GLU A 68 7.56 -19.84 -24.59
CA GLU A 68 6.50 -18.84 -24.42
C GLU A 68 6.15 -18.63 -22.94
N GLU A 69 6.08 -19.68 -22.14
CA GLU A 69 5.87 -19.58 -20.69
C GLU A 69 7.03 -18.85 -20.00
N ALA A 70 8.27 -19.14 -20.38
CA ALA A 70 9.45 -18.42 -19.87
C ALA A 70 9.45 -16.93 -20.26
N LYS A 71 9.02 -16.60 -21.48
CA LYS A 71 8.85 -15.20 -21.92
C LYS A 71 7.75 -14.51 -21.13
N ALA A 72 6.61 -15.16 -20.93
CA ALA A 72 5.50 -14.62 -20.14
C ALA A 72 5.94 -14.37 -18.69
N LEU A 73 6.58 -15.35 -18.06
CA LEU A 73 7.10 -15.22 -16.69
C LEU A 73 8.13 -14.09 -16.57
N ARG A 74 8.99 -13.92 -17.59
CA ARG A 74 9.93 -12.80 -17.63
C ARG A 74 9.21 -11.45 -17.75
N ALA A 75 8.21 -11.36 -18.63
CA ALA A 75 7.42 -10.13 -18.79
C ALA A 75 6.66 -9.79 -17.50
N GLU A 76 6.10 -10.78 -16.81
CA GLU A 76 5.45 -10.61 -15.51
C GLU A 76 6.45 -10.15 -14.43
N ALA A 77 7.65 -10.74 -14.40
CA ALA A 77 8.70 -10.33 -13.46
C ALA A 77 9.20 -8.90 -13.72
N GLU A 78 9.37 -8.52 -15.00
CA GLU A 78 9.75 -7.15 -15.39
C GLU A 78 8.63 -6.15 -15.02
N ALA A 79 7.37 -6.48 -15.32
CA ALA A 79 6.22 -5.65 -14.94
C ALA A 79 6.11 -5.49 -13.41
N LEU A 80 6.27 -6.57 -12.65
CA LEU A 80 6.22 -6.54 -11.19
C LEU A 80 7.36 -5.69 -10.61
N ARG A 81 8.57 -5.84 -11.16
CA ARG A 81 9.74 -5.04 -10.76
C ARG A 81 9.52 -3.56 -11.00
N ASP A 82 8.95 -3.19 -12.15
CA ASP A 82 8.66 -1.80 -12.46
C ASP A 82 7.51 -1.24 -11.59
N GLU A 83 6.49 -2.05 -11.28
CA GLU A 83 5.43 -1.69 -10.34
C GLU A 83 6.00 -1.43 -8.93
N TYR A 84 6.86 -2.29 -8.42
CA TYR A 84 7.50 -2.08 -7.12
C TYR A 84 8.45 -0.88 -7.13
N ALA A 85 9.20 -0.66 -8.20
CA ALA A 85 10.05 0.52 -8.33
C ALA A 85 9.21 1.81 -8.30
N ALA A 86 8.08 1.84 -9.01
CA ALA A 86 7.14 2.96 -8.97
C ALA A 86 6.51 3.15 -7.59
N LYS A 87 6.13 2.06 -6.90
CA LYS A 87 5.61 2.11 -5.53
C LYS A 87 6.63 2.65 -4.54
N ILE A 88 7.90 2.25 -4.65
CA ILE A 88 8.98 2.76 -3.80
C ILE A 88 9.18 4.26 -4.04
N ALA A 89 9.27 4.69 -5.30
CA ALA A 89 9.42 6.10 -5.63
C ALA A 89 8.23 6.95 -5.13
N SER A 90 7.01 6.42 -5.26
CA SER A 90 5.81 7.08 -4.70
C SER A 90 5.86 7.14 -3.18
N ALA A 91 6.23 6.05 -2.51
CA ALA A 91 6.33 6.01 -1.05
C ALA A 91 7.39 6.97 -0.51
N GLU A 92 8.53 7.10 -1.19
CA GLU A 92 9.57 8.08 -0.85
C GLU A 92 9.07 9.52 -1.04
N ALA A 93 8.38 9.80 -2.14
CA ALA A 93 7.77 11.11 -2.38
C ALA A 93 6.68 11.43 -1.33
N ASP A 94 5.87 10.45 -0.96
CA ASP A 94 4.82 10.59 0.04
C ASP A 94 5.41 10.80 1.44
N ALA A 95 6.47 10.07 1.78
CA ALA A 95 7.21 10.28 3.02
C ALA A 95 7.84 11.68 3.08
N GLY A 96 8.41 12.17 1.98
CA GLY A 96 8.93 13.53 1.86
C GLY A 96 7.84 14.58 2.14
N ARG A 97 6.68 14.46 1.48
CA ARG A 97 5.54 15.36 1.71
C ARG A 97 5.01 15.27 3.14
N LEU A 98 4.96 14.07 3.71
CA LEU A 98 4.53 13.87 5.10
C LEU A 98 5.47 14.57 6.09
N MET A 99 6.78 14.48 5.87
CA MET A 99 7.76 15.16 6.71
C MET A 99 7.64 16.68 6.60
N GLU A 100 7.49 17.21 5.38
CA GLU A 100 7.29 18.64 5.15
C GLU A 100 6.02 19.16 5.85
N SER A 101 4.88 18.51 5.63
CA SER A 101 3.63 18.87 6.32
C SER A 101 3.74 18.74 7.84
N ALA A 102 4.42 17.71 8.35
CA ALA A 102 4.64 17.55 9.79
C ALA A 102 5.49 18.69 10.36
N THR A 103 6.51 19.17 9.63
CA THR A 103 7.31 20.32 10.05
C THR A 103 6.50 21.62 10.03
N GLU A 104 5.71 21.85 8.99
CA GLU A 104 4.83 23.03 8.91
C GLU A 104 3.78 23.04 10.03
N GLU A 105 3.17 21.88 10.32
CA GLU A 105 2.22 21.74 11.42
C GLU A 105 2.89 21.95 12.78
N ALA A 106 4.10 21.42 12.97
CA ALA A 106 4.86 21.61 14.21
C ALA A 106 5.19 23.10 14.44
N ASP A 107 5.65 23.80 13.40
CA ASP A 107 5.95 25.23 13.47
C ASP A 107 4.68 26.06 13.74
N ALA A 108 3.56 25.70 13.12
CA ALA A 108 2.27 26.35 13.38
C ALA A 108 1.79 26.13 14.83
N ILE A 109 1.97 24.92 15.37
CA ILE A 109 1.65 24.61 16.76
C ILE A 109 2.54 25.41 17.71
N LEU A 110 3.84 25.49 17.44
CA LEU A 110 4.78 26.28 18.25
C LEU A 110 4.40 27.76 18.24
N ALA A 111 4.18 28.35 17.07
CA ALA A 111 3.77 29.75 16.94
C ALA A 111 2.46 30.04 17.69
N LYS A 112 1.48 29.12 17.59
CA LYS A 112 0.22 29.25 18.34
C LYS A 112 0.45 29.12 19.85
N ALA A 113 1.24 28.15 20.29
CA ALA A 113 1.54 27.95 21.70
C ALA A 113 2.27 29.15 22.31
N GLU A 114 3.18 29.78 21.57
CA GLU A 114 3.85 31.02 21.97
C GLU A 114 2.86 32.18 22.08
N ALA A 115 1.98 32.36 21.09
CA ALA A 115 0.96 33.40 21.10
C ALA A 115 -0.01 33.23 22.29
N ASP A 116 -0.53 32.01 22.49
CA ASP A 116 -1.43 31.69 23.59
C ASP A 116 -0.73 31.89 24.95
N SER A 117 0.54 31.49 25.06
CA SER A 117 1.33 31.69 26.29
C SER A 117 1.55 33.17 26.59
N ALA A 118 1.87 33.99 25.58
CA ALA A 118 2.01 35.43 25.73
C ALA A 118 0.69 36.08 26.15
N GLU A 119 -0.44 35.65 25.60
CA GLU A 119 -1.76 36.11 26.02
C GLU A 119 -2.06 35.71 27.47
N MET A 120 -1.77 34.46 27.86
CA MET A 120 -1.93 34.00 29.24
C MET A 120 -1.12 34.83 30.23
N VAL A 121 0.13 35.15 29.90
CA VAL A 121 0.99 35.99 30.74
C VAL A 121 0.41 37.39 30.86
N LYS A 122 0.02 38.03 29.74
CA LYS A 122 -0.61 39.37 29.76
C LYS A 122 -1.89 39.39 30.60
N ARG A 123 -2.73 38.36 30.47
CA ARG A 123 -3.97 38.25 31.27
C ARG A 123 -3.67 38.10 32.76
N ARG A 124 -2.66 37.28 33.12
CA ARG A 124 -2.23 37.13 34.51
C ARG A 124 -1.65 38.41 35.08
N GLN A 125 -0.84 39.14 34.30
CA GLN A 125 -0.32 40.44 34.68
C GLN A 125 -1.46 41.42 34.97
N ARG A 126 -2.42 41.56 34.05
CA ARG A 126 -3.58 42.45 34.26
C ARG A 126 -4.38 42.09 35.50
N MET A 127 -4.64 40.80 35.74
CA MET A 127 -5.32 40.37 36.97
C MET A 127 -4.51 40.69 38.24
N ALA A 128 -3.18 40.62 38.19
CA ALA A 128 -2.33 40.99 39.31
C ALA A 128 -2.36 42.51 39.55
N GLU A 129 -2.27 43.32 38.49
CA GLU A 129 -2.38 44.78 38.54
C GLU A 129 -3.75 45.22 39.09
N GLU A 130 -4.84 44.61 38.63
CA GLU A 130 -6.19 44.87 39.15
C GLU A 130 -6.31 44.52 40.64
N LYS A 131 -5.73 43.40 41.09
CA LYS A 131 -5.70 43.01 42.51
C LYS A 131 -4.87 43.97 43.35
N ILE A 132 -3.72 44.42 42.85
CA ILE A 132 -2.87 45.41 43.53
C ILE A 132 -3.63 46.73 43.67
N ALA A 133 -4.23 47.23 42.59
CA ALA A 133 -5.00 48.47 42.61
C ALA A 133 -6.20 48.39 43.57
N ALA A 134 -6.89 47.23 43.64
CA ALA A 134 -7.96 47.01 44.60
C ALA A 134 -7.44 47.01 46.05
N ALA A 135 -6.31 46.34 46.32
CA ALA A 135 -5.68 46.30 47.63
C ALA A 135 -5.18 47.69 48.07
N GLU A 136 -4.60 48.47 47.16
CA GLU A 136 -4.17 49.85 47.42
C GLU A 136 -5.34 50.74 47.84
N ARG A 137 -6.46 50.68 47.10
CA ARG A 137 -7.68 51.42 47.46
C ARG A 137 -8.20 51.02 48.83
N ALA A 138 -8.21 49.72 49.14
CA ALA A 138 -8.62 49.21 50.45
C ALA A 138 -7.68 49.69 51.57
N ALA A 139 -6.36 49.67 51.34
CA ALA A 139 -5.36 50.14 52.31
C ALA A 139 -5.50 51.64 52.58
N ILE A 140 -5.69 52.46 51.55
CA ILE A 140 -5.92 53.90 51.69
C ILE A 140 -7.20 54.15 52.50
N ALA A 141 -8.28 53.41 52.22
CA ALA A 141 -9.53 53.52 52.96
C ALA A 141 -9.35 53.14 54.44
N ASP A 142 -8.60 52.08 54.74
CA ASP A 142 -8.30 51.65 56.11
C ASP A 142 -7.47 52.69 56.88
N VAL A 143 -6.40 53.23 56.25
CA VAL A 143 -5.59 54.31 56.85
C VAL A 143 -6.45 55.54 57.14
N LYS A 144 -7.30 55.94 56.20
CA LYS A 144 -8.21 57.07 56.38
C LYS A 144 -9.20 56.82 57.52
N ALA A 145 -9.78 55.61 57.59
CA ALA A 145 -10.70 55.25 58.68
C ALA A 145 -9.99 55.32 60.04
N ARG A 146 -8.79 54.74 60.16
CA ARG A 146 -7.97 54.82 61.38
C ARG A 146 -7.64 56.25 61.77
N ALA A 147 -7.29 57.11 60.82
CA ALA A 147 -7.01 58.52 61.07
C ALA A 147 -8.25 59.27 61.57
N VAL A 148 -9.42 59.05 60.96
CA VAL A 148 -10.70 59.64 61.39
C VAL A 148 -11.06 59.17 62.80
N THR A 149 -10.92 57.87 63.10
CA THR A 149 -11.16 57.33 64.45
C THR A 149 -10.20 57.93 65.47
N ALA A 150 -8.90 58.01 65.17
CA ALA A 150 -7.91 58.61 66.06
C ALA A 150 -8.19 60.10 66.32
N ALA A 151 -8.53 60.87 65.28
CA ALA A 151 -8.94 62.26 65.41
C ALA A 151 -10.21 62.41 66.26
N ALA A 152 -11.23 61.58 66.04
CA ALA A 152 -12.47 61.62 66.82
C ALA A 152 -12.22 61.28 68.31
N VAL A 153 -11.35 60.31 68.61
CA VAL A 153 -10.94 59.98 69.98
C VAL A 153 -10.17 61.13 70.63
N ALA A 154 -9.23 61.74 69.91
CA ALA A 154 -8.46 62.89 70.39
C ALA A 154 -9.38 64.10 70.67
N SER A 155 -10.28 64.42 69.74
CA SER A 155 -11.28 65.48 69.93
C SER A 155 -12.20 65.20 71.12
N ARG A 156 -12.67 63.96 71.29
CA ARG A 156 -13.48 63.57 72.46
C ARG A 156 -12.72 63.78 73.77
N LYS A 157 -11.44 63.41 73.81
CA LYS A 157 -10.57 63.63 74.98
C LYS A 157 -10.37 65.12 75.26
N LEU A 158 -10.09 65.92 74.24
CA LEU A 158 -9.92 67.37 74.39
C LEU A 158 -11.20 68.07 74.87
N ILE A 159 -12.36 67.67 74.33
CA ILE A 159 -13.66 68.17 74.78
C ILE A 159 -13.87 67.81 76.25
N ALA A 160 -13.61 66.57 76.66
CA ALA A 160 -13.75 66.14 78.06
C ALA A 160 -12.79 66.90 79.01
N GLU A 161 -11.58 67.24 78.58
CA GLU A 161 -10.61 68.01 79.38
C GLU A 161 -10.96 69.52 79.47
N ARG A 162 -11.69 70.06 78.49
CA ARG A 162 -12.03 71.49 78.40
C ARG A 162 -13.49 71.82 78.72
N HIS A 163 -14.35 70.82 78.91
CA HIS A 163 -15.73 71.01 79.33
C HIS A 163 -15.80 71.42 80.80
N ASP A 164 -16.40 72.58 81.07
CA ASP A 164 -16.78 73.02 82.41
C ASP A 164 -18.30 73.26 82.48
N GLN A 165 -18.85 73.44 83.69
CA GLN A 165 -20.29 73.72 83.88
C GLN A 165 -20.76 75.01 83.19
N LYS A 166 -19.86 75.91 82.83
CA LYS A 166 -20.19 77.19 82.17
C LYS A 166 -20.39 76.99 80.66
N ALA A 167 -19.60 76.13 80.05
CA ALA A 167 -19.78 75.67 78.68
C ALA A 167 -21.10 74.91 78.51
N ASP A 168 -21.46 74.02 79.44
CA ASP A 168 -22.73 73.28 79.43
C ASP A 168 -23.96 74.21 79.42
N LYS A 169 -23.97 75.23 80.29
CA LYS A 169 -25.07 76.21 80.34
C LYS A 169 -25.20 76.99 79.04
N THR A 170 -24.07 77.44 78.47
CA THR A 170 -24.07 78.22 77.23
C THR A 170 -24.62 77.40 76.05
N LEU A 171 -24.22 76.12 75.95
CA LEU A 171 -24.72 75.20 74.93
C LEU A 171 -26.20 74.88 75.11
N ALA A 172 -26.67 74.71 76.36
CA ALA A 172 -28.09 74.48 76.65
C ALA A 172 -28.95 75.69 76.25
N ASP A 173 -28.50 76.90 76.57
CA ASP A 173 -29.19 78.14 76.21
C ASP A 173 -29.22 78.35 74.67
N GLU A 174 -28.14 77.99 73.97
CA GLU A 174 -28.06 78.07 72.50
C GLU A 174 -28.96 77.04 71.79
N VAL A 175 -29.04 75.80 72.29
CA VAL A 175 -29.98 74.79 71.76
C VAL A 175 -31.42 75.21 71.99
N ILE A 176 -31.76 75.74 73.17
CA ILE A 176 -33.09 76.28 73.49
C ILE A 176 -33.43 77.47 72.59
N ALA A 177 -32.46 78.31 72.24
CA ALA A 177 -32.65 79.45 71.33
C ALA A 177 -32.75 79.07 69.85
N SER A 178 -32.23 77.88 69.46
CA SER A 178 -32.24 77.37 68.08
C SER A 178 -33.48 76.54 67.72
N LEU A 179 -34.28 76.18 68.72
CA LEU A 179 -35.60 75.52 68.58
C LEU A 179 -36.71 76.57 68.39
#